data_AF-A0A7K4AG84-F1
#
_entry.id   AF-A0A7K4AG84-F1
#
_cell.length_a   1.000
_cell.length_b   1.000
_cell.length_c   1.000
_cell.angle_alpha   90.00
_cell.angle_beta   90.00
_cell.angle_gamma   90.00
#
_symmetry.space_group_name_H-M   'P 1'
#
loop_
_entity.id
_entity.type
_entity.pdbx_description
1 polymer ?
#
loop_
_entity_poly.entity_id
_entity_poly.type
_entity_poly.pdbx_seq_one_letter_code
_entity_poly.pdbx_strand_id
1 'polypeptide(L)'
;MENRLIYSPVGILIMLGFAFLIAIVVSFLFLDLARTAFTKIGFSWSQALFVLLASLVGSSINIPLTNLECSTPMVHERHIRAFGVSYHVPVVKSCNTLLAINVGGALIPSLISMALIYRFPESIYYALSGIVLVAIITNRVARPVRGLGIVTPALVPPLCAALAAILMVYVLGAPHDLIFLIAYAAGTLGTLLGADILNLGKIRDLGAPVASIGGAGTFDGVFLSGLIAVLLV
;
A
#
# COMPACT_ATOMS: atom_id res chain seq x y z
N MET A 1 6.23 38.77 9.49
CA MET A 1 5.59 37.48 9.86
C MET A 1 5.61 37.25 11.37
N GLU A 2 5.82 38.29 12.19
CA GLU A 2 5.79 38.21 13.65
C GLU A 2 4.48 38.83 14.13
N ASN A 3 3.56 37.99 14.62
CA ASN A 3 2.44 38.31 15.53
C ASN A 3 1.35 37.22 15.45
N ARG A 4 1.73 35.95 15.61
CA ARG A 4 0.76 34.88 15.90
C ARG A 4 0.88 34.52 17.37
N LEU A 5 -0.12 34.93 18.15
CA LEU A 5 -0.26 34.52 19.55
C LEU A 5 -1.00 33.17 19.56
N ILE A 6 -0.28 32.09 19.87
CA ILE A 6 -0.84 30.73 19.99
C ILE A 6 -1.12 30.50 21.48
N TYR A 7 -2.38 30.58 21.86
CA TYR A 7 -2.84 30.19 23.19
C TYR A 7 -3.24 28.71 23.16
N SER A 8 -2.75 27.90 24.09
CA SER A 8 -3.28 26.55 24.29
C SER A 8 -4.58 26.68 25.09
N PRO A 9 -5.76 26.39 24.51
CA PRO A 9 -7.04 26.56 25.20
C PRO A 9 -7.20 25.60 26.39
N VAL A 10 -6.35 24.57 26.47
CA VAL A 10 -6.40 23.51 27.49
C VAL A 10 -4.97 23.10 27.87
N GLY A 11 -4.75 22.62 29.10
CA GLY A 11 -3.46 22.13 29.56
C GLY A 11 -2.96 20.92 28.75
N ILE A 12 -1.64 20.81 28.56
CA ILE A 12 -1.01 19.78 27.71
C ILE A 12 -1.40 18.34 28.09
N LEU A 13 -1.64 18.08 29.38
CA LEU A 13 -2.08 16.78 29.88
C LEU A 13 -3.47 16.40 29.35
N ILE A 14 -4.40 17.36 29.32
CA ILE A 14 -5.76 17.14 28.81
C ILE A 14 -5.71 16.98 27.28
N MET A 15 -4.87 17.74 26.59
CA MET A 15 -4.66 17.59 25.15
C MET A 15 -4.12 16.20 24.80
N LEU A 16 -3.15 15.68 25.56
CA LEU A 16 -2.66 14.31 25.42
C LEU A 16 -3.76 13.27 25.71
N GLY A 17 -4.57 13.50 26.74
CA GLY A 17 -5.73 12.65 27.05
C GLY A 17 -6.75 12.60 25.90
N PHE A 18 -7.10 13.75 25.32
CA PHE A 18 -7.96 13.82 24.13
C PHE A 18 -7.33 13.15 22.92
N ALA A 19 -6.04 13.36 22.66
CA ALA A 19 -5.34 12.72 21.56
C ALA A 19 -5.35 11.18 21.70
N PHE A 20 -5.13 10.67 22.92
CA PHE A 20 -5.22 9.24 23.22
C PHE A 20 -6.64 8.69 23.02
N LEU A 21 -7.67 9.41 23.50
CA LEU A 21 -9.07 9.02 23.27
C LEU A 21 -9.42 8.97 21.78
N ILE A 22 -9.02 9.99 21.01
CA ILE A 22 -9.22 10.03 19.55
C ILE A 22 -8.51 8.83 18.91
N ALA A 23 -7.26 8.54 19.29
CA ALA A 23 -6.53 7.39 18.76
C ALA A 23 -7.25 6.06 19.02
N ILE A 24 -7.81 5.87 20.22
CA ILE A 24 -8.63 4.70 20.56
C ILE A 24 -9.88 4.62 19.68
N VAL A 25 -10.65 5.71 19.58
CA VAL A 25 -11.90 5.73 18.80
C VAL A 25 -11.62 5.44 17.32
N VAL A 26 -10.60 6.09 16.74
CA VAL A 26 -10.19 5.85 15.34
C VAL A 26 -9.74 4.41 15.14
N SER A 27 -9.02 3.82 16.09
CA SER A 27 -8.61 2.42 16.02
C SER A 27 -9.81 1.48 16.01
N PHE A 28 -10.79 1.67 16.90
CA PHE A 28 -12.01 0.86 16.92
C PHE A 28 -12.84 1.01 15.63
N LEU A 29 -12.98 2.23 15.12
CA LEU A 29 -13.67 2.48 13.84
C LEU A 29 -12.96 1.75 12.69
N PHE A 30 -11.64 1.81 12.63
CA PHE A 30 -10.85 1.12 11.62
C PHE A 30 -11.02 -0.41 11.70
N LEU A 31 -10.97 -0.98 12.91
CA LEU A 31 -11.20 -2.41 13.12
C LEU A 31 -12.58 -2.85 12.65
N ASP A 32 -13.62 -2.06 12.94
CA ASP A 32 -14.99 -2.39 12.55
C ASP A 32 -15.20 -2.27 11.03
N LEU A 33 -14.57 -1.27 10.40
CA LEU A 33 -14.60 -1.08 8.95
C LEU A 33 -13.91 -2.25 8.22
N ALA A 34 -12.72 -2.64 8.69
CA ALA A 34 -11.98 -3.77 8.15
C ALA A 34 -12.73 -5.10 8.34
N ARG A 35 -13.31 -5.30 9.54
CA ARG A 35 -14.19 -6.44 9.83
C ARG A 35 -15.34 -6.49 8.83
N THR A 36 -16.06 -5.39 8.65
CA THR A 36 -17.22 -5.30 7.76
C THR A 36 -16.86 -5.69 6.33
N ALA A 37 -15.75 -5.15 5.81
CA ALA A 37 -15.25 -5.50 4.49
C ALA A 37 -15.00 -7.01 4.34
N PHE A 38 -14.26 -7.64 5.26
CA PHE A 38 -14.00 -9.08 5.18
C PHE A 38 -15.27 -9.93 5.33
N THR A 39 -16.21 -9.53 6.18
CA THR A 39 -17.48 -10.25 6.29
C THR A 39 -18.33 -10.16 5.03
N LYS A 40 -18.30 -9.03 4.30
CA LYS A 40 -18.93 -8.89 2.98
C LYS A 40 -18.31 -9.82 1.93
N ILE A 41 -16.99 -10.05 1.99
CA ILE A 41 -16.28 -11.01 1.11
C ILE A 41 -16.67 -12.47 1.43
N GLY A 42 -17.21 -12.74 2.61
CA GLY A 42 -17.65 -14.08 3.03
C GLY A 42 -16.78 -14.72 4.13
N PHE A 43 -15.90 -13.95 4.77
CA PHE A 43 -15.14 -14.43 5.93
C PHE A 43 -16.01 -14.42 7.19
N SER A 44 -15.81 -15.40 8.08
CA SER A 44 -16.37 -15.33 9.42
C SER A 44 -15.71 -14.22 10.24
N TRP A 45 -16.34 -13.81 11.34
CA TRP A 45 -15.79 -12.78 12.23
C TRP A 45 -14.39 -13.13 12.76
N SER A 46 -14.18 -14.39 13.16
CA SER A 46 -12.89 -14.83 13.69
C SER A 46 -11.81 -14.87 12.60
N GLN A 47 -12.17 -15.27 11.37
CA GLN A 47 -11.24 -15.28 10.26
C GLN A 47 -10.86 -13.85 9.83
N ALA A 48 -11.84 -12.94 9.76
CA ALA A 48 -11.59 -11.53 9.46
C ALA A 48 -10.62 -10.89 10.47
N LEU A 49 -10.85 -11.13 11.76
CA LEU A 49 -9.97 -10.64 12.82
C LEU A 49 -8.56 -11.25 12.73
N PHE A 50 -8.47 -12.56 12.48
CA PHE A 50 -7.19 -13.23 12.31
C PHE A 50 -6.41 -12.66 11.14
N VAL A 51 -7.05 -12.49 9.97
CA VAL A 51 -6.42 -11.90 8.78
C VAL A 51 -5.94 -10.48 9.06
N LEU A 52 -6.76 -9.67 9.73
CA LEU A 52 -6.41 -8.29 10.06
C LEU A 52 -5.19 -8.22 10.97
N LEU A 53 -5.18 -9.02 12.05
CA LEU A 53 -4.05 -9.09 12.97
C LEU A 53 -2.80 -9.67 12.30
N ALA A 54 -2.94 -10.72 11.48
CA ALA A 54 -1.84 -11.30 10.72
C ALA A 54 -1.26 -10.29 9.71
N SER A 55 -2.11 -9.51 9.06
CA SER A 55 -1.67 -8.44 8.14
C SER A 55 -0.97 -7.31 8.89
N LEU A 56 -1.48 -6.93 10.07
CA LEU A 56 -0.86 -5.89 10.90
C LEU A 56 0.52 -6.33 11.41
N VAL A 57 0.62 -7.50 12.03
CA VAL A 57 1.89 -8.06 12.52
C VAL A 57 2.84 -8.34 11.36
N GLY A 58 2.33 -8.93 10.29
CA GLY A 58 3.08 -9.22 9.07
C GLY A 58 3.58 -7.96 8.35
N SER A 59 2.96 -6.80 8.55
CA SER A 59 3.44 -5.55 7.93
C SER A 59 4.84 -5.15 8.41
N SER A 60 5.25 -5.57 9.60
CA SER A 60 6.60 -5.37 10.12
C SER A 60 7.64 -6.32 9.53
N ILE A 61 7.22 -7.33 8.76
CA ILE A 61 8.08 -8.39 8.23
C ILE A 61 8.27 -8.19 6.73
N ASN A 62 9.51 -7.95 6.31
CA ASN A 62 9.90 -7.84 4.91
C ASN A 62 10.82 -9.00 4.54
N ILE A 63 10.44 -9.78 3.54
CA ILE A 63 11.21 -10.93 3.06
C ILE A 63 12.08 -10.47 1.89
N PRO A 64 13.42 -10.58 1.98
CA PRO A 64 14.31 -10.18 0.88
C PRO A 64 14.10 -11.08 -0.34
N LEU A 65 14.01 -10.49 -1.52
CA LEU A 65 13.84 -11.18 -2.80
C LEU A 65 15.13 -11.18 -3.62
N THR A 66 15.69 -9.99 -3.90
CA THR A 66 16.86 -9.85 -4.77
C THR A 66 17.52 -8.48 -4.60
N ASN A 67 18.73 -8.31 -5.12
CA ASN A 67 19.38 -7.00 -5.22
C ASN A 67 19.18 -6.42 -6.61
N LEU A 68 18.72 -5.17 -6.67
CA LEU A 68 18.61 -4.39 -7.90
C LEU A 68 19.86 -3.51 -8.03
N GLU A 69 20.65 -3.71 -9.08
CA GLU A 69 21.84 -2.92 -9.36
C GLU A 69 21.48 -1.62 -10.07
N CYS A 70 21.85 -0.46 -9.52
CA CYS A 70 21.58 0.83 -10.13
C CYS A 70 22.02 0.93 -11.60
N SER A 71 21.15 1.46 -12.47
CA SER A 71 21.49 1.69 -13.86
C SER A 71 22.39 2.91 -14.04
N THR A 72 22.23 3.90 -13.16
CA THR A 72 23.05 5.11 -13.13
C THR A 72 23.79 5.18 -11.81
N PRO A 73 25.12 5.37 -11.82
CA PRO A 73 25.88 5.44 -10.59
C PRO A 73 25.48 6.70 -9.81
N MET A 74 25.21 6.54 -8.52
CA MET A 74 24.73 7.64 -7.69
C MET A 74 25.89 8.44 -7.11
N VAL A 75 25.78 9.75 -7.23
CA VAL A 75 26.72 10.69 -6.62
C VAL A 75 26.20 11.02 -5.23
N HIS A 76 26.95 10.59 -4.21
CA HIS A 76 26.75 11.06 -2.85
C HIS A 76 27.74 12.17 -2.54
N GLU A 77 27.28 13.27 -1.96
CA GLU A 77 28.16 14.26 -1.38
C GLU A 77 28.75 13.71 -0.08
N ARG A 78 30.07 13.53 -0.05
CA ARG A 78 30.78 13.20 1.18
C ARG A 78 31.40 14.48 1.73
N HIS A 79 31.05 14.82 2.96
CA HIS A 79 31.75 15.87 3.71
C HIS A 79 33.06 15.31 4.22
N ILE A 80 34.17 15.83 3.71
CA ILE A 80 35.50 15.53 4.23
C ILE A 80 36.04 16.82 4.84
N ARG A 81 36.40 16.77 6.13
CA ARG A 81 37.06 17.90 6.80
C ARG A 81 38.57 17.70 6.72
N ALA A 82 39.26 18.67 6.14
CA ALA A 82 40.72 18.74 6.13
C ALA A 82 41.13 20.17 6.49
N PHE A 83 42.09 20.32 7.40
CA PHE A 83 42.59 21.63 7.86
C PHE A 83 41.49 22.61 8.33
N GLY A 84 40.44 22.11 8.98
CA GLY A 84 39.33 22.93 9.45
C GLY A 84 38.34 23.40 8.37
N VAL A 85 38.59 23.09 7.10
CA VAL A 85 37.70 23.41 5.97
C VAL A 85 36.88 22.17 5.58
N SER A 86 35.58 22.38 5.34
CA SER A 86 34.66 21.32 4.91
C SER A 86 34.57 21.30 3.39
N TYR A 87 35.05 20.22 2.77
CA TYR A 87 35.00 20.03 1.32
C TYR A 87 33.83 19.11 0.95
N HIS A 88 33.06 19.50 -0.09
CA HIS A 88 32.01 18.68 -0.69
C HIS A 88 32.63 17.90 -1.84
N VAL A 89 32.91 16.61 -1.62
CA VAL A 89 33.50 15.76 -2.66
C VAL A 89 32.42 14.83 -3.19
N PRO A 90 32.09 14.88 -4.51
CA PRO A 90 31.15 13.93 -5.10
C PRO A 90 31.79 12.54 -5.14
N VAL A 91 31.21 11.59 -4.41
CA VAL A 91 31.63 10.19 -4.41
C VAL A 91 30.63 9.38 -5.20
N VAL A 92 31.11 8.79 -6.29
CA VAL A 92 30.32 7.88 -7.13
C VAL A 92 30.28 6.52 -6.42
N LYS A 93 29.10 6.09 -5.99
CA LYS A 93 28.89 4.76 -5.39
C LYS A 93 27.94 3.94 -6.25
N SER A 94 28.29 2.68 -6.49
CA SER A 94 27.33 1.68 -6.94
C SER A 94 26.24 1.57 -5.87
N CYS A 95 25.02 1.97 -6.19
CA CYS A 95 23.89 1.69 -5.32
C CYS A 95 23.31 0.32 -5.67
N ASN A 96 23.19 -0.51 -4.65
CA ASN A 96 22.39 -1.74 -4.70
C ASN A 96 21.17 -1.49 -3.84
N THR A 97 19.99 -1.69 -4.43
CA THR A 97 18.73 -1.64 -3.69
C THR A 97 18.28 -3.06 -3.40
N LEU A 98 18.22 -3.44 -2.13
CA LEU A 98 17.64 -4.72 -1.72
C LEU A 98 16.12 -4.65 -1.94
N LEU A 99 15.60 -5.42 -2.88
CA LEU A 99 14.17 -5.60 -3.09
C LEU A 99 13.66 -6.65 -2.11
N ALA A 100 12.62 -6.30 -1.36
CA ALA A 100 11.90 -7.18 -0.46
C ALA A 100 10.41 -7.19 -0.79
N ILE A 101 9.67 -8.15 -0.24
CA ILE A 101 8.21 -8.19 -0.25
C ILE A 101 7.68 -8.17 1.18
N ASN A 102 6.68 -7.31 1.40
CA ASN A 102 6.03 -7.16 2.69
C ASN A 102 5.02 -8.29 2.93
N VAL A 103 5.06 -8.92 4.11
CA VAL A 103 4.14 -10.02 4.43
C VAL A 103 2.70 -9.51 4.59
N GLY A 104 2.51 -8.43 5.33
CA GLY A 104 1.19 -7.88 5.62
C GLY A 104 0.55 -7.09 4.48
N GLY A 105 1.35 -6.32 3.77
CA GLY A 105 0.91 -5.40 2.72
C GLY A 105 0.85 -6.00 1.33
N ALA A 106 1.66 -7.03 1.03
CA ALA A 106 1.64 -7.71 -0.26
C ALA A 106 1.28 -9.20 -0.16
N LEU A 107 2.00 -9.99 0.64
CA LEU A 107 1.88 -11.45 0.61
C LEU A 107 0.49 -11.94 1.05
N ILE A 108 0.04 -11.54 2.24
CA ILE A 108 -1.27 -11.93 2.80
C ILE A 108 -2.42 -11.47 1.88
N PRO A 109 -2.54 -10.18 1.49
CA PRO A 109 -3.61 -9.75 0.59
C PRO A 109 -3.56 -10.46 -0.77
N SER A 110 -2.37 -10.77 -1.30
CA SER A 110 -2.24 -11.53 -2.54
C SER A 110 -2.75 -12.96 -2.38
N LEU A 111 -2.38 -13.64 -1.30
CA LEU A 111 -2.85 -15.00 -0.99
C LEU A 111 -4.36 -15.04 -0.81
N ILE A 112 -4.96 -14.07 -0.13
CA ILE A 112 -6.42 -13.98 0.01
C ILE A 112 -7.07 -13.81 -1.36
N SER A 113 -6.55 -12.90 -2.19
CA SER A 113 -7.10 -12.65 -3.52
C SER A 113 -7.02 -13.88 -4.41
N MET A 114 -5.88 -14.59 -4.41
CA MET A 114 -5.72 -15.86 -5.12
C MET A 114 -6.64 -16.95 -4.58
N ALA A 115 -6.79 -17.06 -3.26
CA ALA A 115 -7.68 -18.04 -2.63
C ALA A 115 -9.15 -17.80 -2.97
N LEU A 116 -9.59 -16.53 -3.04
CA LEU A 116 -10.94 -16.17 -3.45
C LEU A 116 -11.19 -16.54 -4.92
N ILE A 117 -10.28 -16.17 -5.83
CA ILE A 117 -10.40 -16.51 -7.25
C ILE A 117 -10.41 -18.03 -7.44
N TYR A 118 -9.58 -18.77 -6.69
CA TYR A 118 -9.55 -20.23 -6.74
C TYR A 118 -10.86 -20.85 -6.20
N ARG A 119 -11.45 -20.25 -5.16
CA ARG A 119 -12.70 -20.74 -4.55
C ARG A 119 -13.91 -20.52 -5.46
N PHE A 120 -13.90 -19.44 -6.26
CA PHE A 120 -14.98 -19.06 -7.18
C PHE A 120 -14.44 -18.98 -8.61
N PRO A 121 -14.21 -20.11 -9.29
CA PRO A 121 -13.56 -20.13 -10.60
C PRO A 121 -14.33 -19.38 -11.69
N GLU A 122 -15.66 -19.23 -11.59
CA GLU A 122 -16.42 -18.36 -12.50
C GLU A 122 -16.00 -16.88 -12.43
N SER A 123 -15.35 -16.45 -11.34
CA SER A 123 -14.85 -15.09 -11.18
C SER A 123 -13.60 -14.79 -12.01
N ILE A 124 -12.87 -15.80 -12.49
CA ILE A 124 -11.51 -15.64 -13.01
C ILE A 124 -11.41 -14.59 -14.13
N TYR A 125 -12.33 -14.63 -15.10
CA TYR A 125 -12.34 -13.71 -16.22
C TYR A 125 -12.61 -12.27 -15.77
N TYR A 126 -13.56 -12.07 -14.86
CA TYR A 126 -13.95 -10.76 -14.35
C TYR A 126 -12.91 -10.18 -13.39
N ALA A 127 -12.38 -11.02 -12.49
CA ALA A 127 -11.33 -10.64 -11.55
C ALA A 127 -10.04 -10.25 -12.29
N LEU A 128 -9.58 -11.04 -13.27
CA LEU A 128 -8.39 -10.70 -14.07
C LEU A 128 -8.62 -9.41 -14.88
N SER A 129 -9.80 -9.23 -15.46
CA SER A 129 -10.13 -8.00 -16.19
C SER A 129 -10.10 -6.78 -15.28
N GLY A 130 -10.69 -6.88 -14.08
CA GLY A 130 -10.63 -5.83 -13.06
C GLY A 130 -9.21 -5.54 -12.57
N ILE A 131 -8.41 -6.58 -12.30
CA ILE A 131 -7.01 -6.48 -11.91
C ILE A 131 -6.20 -5.73 -12.98
N VAL A 132 -6.34 -6.10 -14.25
CA VAL A 132 -5.64 -5.44 -15.36
C VAL A 132 -6.05 -3.98 -15.48
N LEU A 133 -7.35 -3.68 -15.41
CA LEU A 133 -7.86 -2.31 -15.49
C LEU A 133 -7.28 -1.44 -14.36
N VAL A 134 -7.37 -1.91 -13.11
CA VAL A 134 -6.84 -1.19 -11.95
C VAL A 134 -5.32 -1.06 -12.04
N ALA A 135 -4.60 -2.10 -12.47
CA ALA A 135 -3.15 -2.06 -12.64
C ALA A 135 -2.72 -0.99 -13.64
N ILE A 136 -3.42 -0.87 -14.78
CA ILE A 136 -3.14 0.15 -15.78
C ILE A 136 -3.34 1.55 -15.18
N ILE A 137 -4.48 1.80 -14.52
CA ILE A 137 -4.78 3.13 -13.98
C ILE A 137 -3.79 3.49 -12.85
N THR A 138 -3.60 2.57 -11.91
CA THR A 138 -2.68 2.76 -10.79
C THR A 138 -1.25 3.02 -11.28
N ASN A 139 -0.78 2.30 -12.29
CA ASN A 139 0.54 2.54 -12.87
C ASN A 139 0.69 3.94 -13.48
N ARG A 140 -0.36 4.47 -14.11
CA ARG A 140 -0.35 5.80 -14.73
C ARG A 140 -0.34 6.94 -13.72
N VAL A 141 -0.90 6.73 -12.54
CA VAL A 141 -0.91 7.74 -11.47
C VAL A 141 0.25 7.58 -10.48
N ALA A 142 0.91 6.42 -10.46
CA ALA A 142 2.07 6.14 -9.63
C ALA A 142 3.26 7.02 -10.00
N ARG A 143 3.88 7.65 -8.99
CA ARG A 143 5.05 8.52 -9.16
C ARG A 143 6.21 8.00 -8.32
N PRO A 144 7.39 7.79 -8.91
CA PRO A 144 8.59 7.46 -8.15
C PRO A 144 9.14 8.74 -7.49
N VAL A 145 9.32 8.71 -6.17
CA VAL A 145 9.83 9.82 -5.37
C VAL A 145 11.09 9.38 -4.64
N ARG A 146 12.19 10.13 -4.85
CA ARG A 146 13.51 9.84 -4.24
C ARG A 146 13.40 9.83 -2.71
N GLY A 147 13.97 8.80 -2.10
CA GLY A 147 13.94 8.60 -0.64
C GLY A 147 12.60 8.13 -0.06
N LEU A 148 11.52 8.09 -0.85
CA LEU A 148 10.18 7.66 -0.41
C LEU A 148 9.69 6.39 -1.12
N GLY A 149 10.18 6.11 -2.33
CA GLY A 149 9.74 4.96 -3.13
C GLY A 149 8.66 5.34 -4.14
N ILE A 150 7.73 4.44 -4.44
CA ILE A 150 6.62 4.73 -5.34
C ILE A 150 5.43 5.19 -4.51
N VAL A 151 4.85 6.33 -4.89
CA VAL A 151 3.65 6.86 -4.25
C VAL A 151 2.49 6.89 -5.24
N THR A 152 1.30 6.55 -4.76
CA THR A 152 0.04 6.65 -5.49
C THR A 152 -0.95 7.48 -4.69
N PRO A 153 -1.81 8.30 -5.33
CA PRO A 153 -2.89 8.98 -4.61
C PRO A 153 -3.80 7.95 -3.92
N ALA A 154 -3.93 8.05 -2.60
CA ALA A 154 -4.49 6.98 -1.76
C ALA A 154 -5.89 6.50 -2.16
N LEU A 155 -6.73 7.39 -2.70
CA LEU A 155 -8.11 7.06 -3.08
C LEU A 155 -8.27 6.58 -4.53
N VAL A 156 -7.28 6.80 -5.41
CA VAL A 156 -7.43 6.44 -6.83
C VAL A 156 -7.54 4.92 -7.00
N PRO A 157 -6.62 4.09 -6.46
CA PRO A 157 -6.74 2.64 -6.61
C PRO A 157 -8.05 2.04 -6.05
N PRO A 158 -8.52 2.35 -4.82
CA PRO A 158 -9.76 1.77 -4.31
C PRO A 158 -11.01 2.22 -5.07
N LEU A 159 -11.07 3.50 -5.50
CA LEU A 159 -12.19 3.99 -6.32
C LEU A 159 -12.23 3.29 -7.67
N CYS A 160 -11.07 3.13 -8.32
CA CYS A 160 -10.97 2.41 -9.59
C CYS A 160 -11.37 0.94 -9.42
N ALA A 161 -11.01 0.29 -8.32
CA ALA A 161 -11.39 -1.08 -8.04
C ALA A 161 -12.89 -1.26 -7.78
N ALA A 162 -13.51 -0.35 -7.02
CA ALA A 162 -14.95 -0.32 -6.82
C ALA A 162 -15.70 -0.13 -8.16
N LEU A 163 -15.27 0.85 -8.96
CA LEU A 163 -15.83 1.09 -10.29
C LEU A 163 -15.61 -0.10 -11.23
N ALA A 164 -14.45 -0.76 -11.17
CA ALA A 164 -14.17 -1.97 -11.95
C ALA A 164 -15.14 -3.10 -11.56
N ALA A 165 -15.36 -3.34 -10.27
CA ALA A 165 -16.30 -4.36 -9.81
C ALA A 165 -17.74 -4.06 -10.25
N ILE A 166 -18.18 -2.81 -10.12
CA ILE A 166 -19.49 -2.36 -10.60
C ILE A 166 -19.59 -2.58 -12.13
N LEU A 167 -18.56 -2.21 -12.89
CA LEU A 167 -18.53 -2.42 -14.34
C LEU A 167 -18.63 -3.91 -14.70
N MET A 168 -17.87 -4.78 -14.02
CA MET A 168 -17.90 -6.22 -14.28
C MET A 168 -19.30 -6.81 -14.04
N VAL A 169 -19.96 -6.42 -12.95
CA VAL A 169 -21.26 -6.96 -12.57
C VAL A 169 -22.38 -6.39 -13.43
N TYR A 170 -22.50 -5.06 -13.53
CA TYR A 170 -23.67 -4.44 -14.14
C TYR A 170 -23.59 -4.27 -15.66
N VAL A 171 -22.38 -4.28 -16.24
CA VAL A 171 -22.20 -4.10 -17.69
C VAL A 171 -21.75 -5.38 -18.38
N LEU A 172 -20.83 -6.13 -17.77
CA LEU A 172 -20.27 -7.35 -18.35
C LEU A 172 -20.99 -8.64 -17.89
N GLY A 173 -22.00 -8.52 -17.03
CA GLY A 173 -22.85 -9.64 -16.63
C GLY A 173 -22.22 -10.60 -15.62
N ALA A 174 -21.23 -10.15 -14.84
CA ALA A 174 -20.71 -10.95 -13.75
C ALA A 174 -21.81 -11.20 -12.69
N PRO A 175 -21.88 -12.40 -12.10
CA PRO A 175 -22.79 -12.67 -10.99
C PRO A 175 -22.64 -11.66 -9.84
N HIS A 176 -23.77 -11.18 -9.31
CA HIS A 176 -23.81 -10.12 -8.29
C HIS A 176 -23.09 -10.49 -6.98
N ASP A 177 -23.10 -11.77 -6.63
CA ASP A 177 -22.42 -12.35 -5.48
C ASP A 177 -20.89 -12.24 -5.56
N LEU A 178 -20.33 -12.03 -6.75
CA LEU A 178 -18.88 -11.86 -6.96
C LEU A 178 -18.40 -10.42 -6.79
N ILE A 179 -19.28 -9.45 -6.58
CA ILE A 179 -18.91 -8.02 -6.57
C ILE A 179 -17.83 -7.70 -5.53
N PHE A 180 -17.95 -8.24 -4.31
CA PHE A 180 -16.98 -8.02 -3.24
C PHE A 180 -15.65 -8.70 -3.52
N LEU A 181 -15.68 -9.89 -4.11
CA LEU A 181 -14.48 -10.60 -4.53
C LEU A 181 -13.73 -9.82 -5.60
N ILE A 182 -14.43 -9.37 -6.64
CA ILE A 182 -13.82 -8.62 -7.74
C ILE A 182 -13.27 -7.28 -7.22
N ALA A 183 -14.02 -6.57 -6.37
CA ALA A 183 -13.57 -5.31 -5.76
C ALA A 183 -12.31 -5.51 -4.92
N TYR A 184 -12.29 -6.55 -4.08
CA TYR A 184 -11.11 -6.86 -3.27
C TYR A 184 -9.92 -7.25 -4.13
N ALA A 185 -10.06 -8.23 -5.02
CA ALA A 185 -8.97 -8.76 -5.83
C ALA A 185 -8.41 -7.72 -6.82
N ALA A 186 -9.28 -6.93 -7.47
CA ALA A 186 -8.85 -5.83 -8.33
C ALA A 186 -8.16 -4.72 -7.51
N GLY A 187 -8.69 -4.40 -6.33
CA GLY A 187 -8.15 -3.38 -5.44
C GLY A 187 -6.80 -3.77 -4.83
N THR A 188 -6.56 -5.05 -4.52
CA THR A 188 -5.30 -5.54 -3.99
C THR A 188 -4.30 -5.84 -5.11
N LEU A 189 -4.55 -6.85 -5.93
CA LEU A 189 -3.61 -7.33 -6.94
C LEU A 189 -3.41 -6.30 -8.05
N GLY A 190 -4.47 -5.58 -8.45
CA GLY A 190 -4.36 -4.50 -9.43
C GLY A 190 -3.48 -3.35 -8.91
N THR A 191 -3.66 -2.95 -7.65
CA THR A 191 -2.80 -1.92 -7.04
C THR A 191 -1.37 -2.40 -6.90
N LEU A 192 -1.15 -3.62 -6.41
CA LEU A 192 0.19 -4.21 -6.27
C LEU A 192 0.93 -4.29 -7.60
N LEU A 193 0.25 -4.76 -8.65
CA LEU A 193 0.81 -4.85 -10.00
C LEU A 193 1.10 -3.46 -10.55
N GLY A 194 0.12 -2.55 -10.48
CA GLY A 194 0.20 -1.23 -11.07
C GLY A 194 1.19 -0.29 -10.37
N ALA A 195 1.11 -0.23 -9.04
CA ALA A 195 1.95 0.62 -8.21
C ALA A 195 3.37 0.06 -8.17
N ASP A 196 3.56 -1.21 -7.76
CA ASP A 196 4.89 -1.70 -7.41
C ASP A 196 5.55 -2.44 -8.57
N ILE A 197 4.95 -3.54 -9.02
CA ILE A 197 5.60 -4.50 -9.95
C ILE A 197 5.96 -3.81 -11.28
N LEU A 198 5.03 -3.08 -11.87
CA LEU A 198 5.24 -2.37 -13.14
C LEU A 198 6.16 -1.15 -13.02
N ASN A 199 6.54 -0.74 -11.81
CA ASN A 199 7.45 0.39 -11.57
C ASN A 199 8.80 -0.02 -10.97
N LEU A 200 9.07 -1.32 -10.76
CA LEU A 200 10.34 -1.81 -10.19
C LEU A 200 11.58 -1.25 -10.88
N GLY A 201 11.54 -1.11 -12.22
CA GLY A 201 12.63 -0.52 -13.00
C GLY A 201 12.94 0.93 -12.60
N LYS A 202 11.95 1.70 -12.16
CA LYS A 202 12.10 3.10 -11.71
C LYS A 202 12.64 3.16 -10.27
N ILE A 203 12.36 2.16 -9.43
CA ILE A 203 12.79 2.12 -8.02
C ILE A 203 14.29 1.99 -7.90
N ARG A 204 14.89 1.19 -8.77
CA ARG A 204 16.33 0.90 -8.79
C ARG A 204 17.18 2.16 -8.85
N ASP A 205 16.70 3.22 -9.50
CA ASP A 205 17.42 4.49 -9.65
C ASP A 205 16.97 5.57 -8.64
N LEU A 206 16.22 5.20 -7.58
CA LEU A 206 15.78 6.11 -6.52
C LEU A 206 16.78 6.29 -5.39
N GLY A 207 17.81 5.43 -5.31
CA GLY A 207 18.87 5.55 -4.31
C GLY A 207 18.50 5.10 -2.91
N ALA A 208 17.38 4.38 -2.79
CA ALA A 208 17.01 3.74 -1.54
C ALA A 208 17.85 2.47 -1.33
N PRO A 209 18.41 2.24 -0.14
CA PRO A 209 19.16 1.01 0.15
C PRO A 209 18.25 -0.23 0.17
N VAL A 210 16.97 -0.04 0.50
CA VAL A 210 15.95 -1.09 0.54
C VAL A 210 14.68 -0.56 -0.12
N ALA A 211 14.03 -1.39 -0.92
CA ALA A 211 12.69 -1.17 -1.44
C ALA A 211 11.82 -2.37 -1.08
N SER A 212 10.60 -2.12 -0.60
CA SER A 212 9.66 -3.19 -0.27
C SER A 212 8.39 -3.09 -1.09
N ILE A 213 8.04 -4.18 -1.77
CA ILE A 213 6.77 -4.38 -2.46
C ILE A 213 5.68 -4.57 -1.40
N GLY A 214 4.59 -3.82 -1.50
CA GLY A 214 3.54 -3.81 -0.48
C GLY A 214 3.89 -2.99 0.76
N GLY A 215 4.76 -1.98 0.62
CA GLY A 215 5.06 -1.00 1.67
C GLY A 215 6.19 -1.40 2.64
N ALA A 216 6.98 -0.41 3.06
CA ALA A 216 8.13 -0.60 3.95
C ALA A 216 7.75 -0.45 5.44
N GLY A 217 6.85 -1.29 5.94
CA GLY A 217 6.43 -1.27 7.35
C GLY A 217 5.28 -0.31 7.68
N THR A 218 4.75 0.38 6.67
CA THR A 218 3.45 1.06 6.76
C THR A 218 2.37 0.09 6.30
N PHE A 219 1.27 -0.02 7.06
CA PHE A 219 0.10 -0.79 6.64
C PHE A 219 -0.37 -0.29 5.26
N ASP A 220 -0.07 -1.05 4.20
CA ASP A 220 0.13 -0.49 2.88
C ASP A 220 -1.17 -0.20 2.12
N GLY A 221 -1.06 0.73 1.16
CA GLY A 221 -2.13 1.12 0.26
C GLY A 221 -2.70 -0.05 -0.55
N VAL A 222 -1.91 -1.10 -0.80
CA VAL A 222 -2.39 -2.32 -1.47
C VAL A 222 -3.51 -3.00 -0.68
N PHE A 223 -3.28 -3.28 0.60
CA PHE A 223 -4.27 -3.95 1.46
C PHE A 223 -5.49 -3.05 1.69
N LEU A 224 -5.25 -1.77 2.01
CA LEU A 224 -6.31 -0.78 2.23
C LEU A 224 -7.15 -0.55 0.98
N SER A 225 -6.54 -0.56 -0.21
CA SER A 225 -7.25 -0.40 -1.48
C SER A 225 -8.30 -1.48 -1.66
N GLY A 226 -7.95 -2.74 -1.39
CA GLY A 226 -8.91 -3.85 -1.42
C GLY A 226 -10.07 -3.68 -0.44
N LEU A 227 -9.77 -3.33 0.82
CA LEU A 227 -10.82 -3.14 1.84
C LEU A 227 -11.75 -1.97 1.51
N ILE A 228 -11.19 -0.83 1.14
CA ILE A 228 -11.97 0.37 0.80
C ILE A 228 -12.84 0.07 -0.43
N ALA A 229 -12.32 -0.61 -1.45
CA ALA A 229 -13.09 -0.98 -2.63
C ALA A 229 -14.32 -1.83 -2.28
N VAL A 230 -14.18 -2.80 -1.36
CA VAL A 230 -15.29 -3.65 -0.90
C VAL A 230 -16.35 -2.86 -0.12
N LEU A 231 -15.94 -1.83 0.62
CA LEU A 231 -16.86 -1.01 1.39
C LEU A 231 -17.68 -0.06 0.50
N LEU A 232 -17.13 0.31 -0.65
CA LEU A 232 -17.76 1.21 -1.62
C LEU A 232 -18.79 0.51 -2.52
N VAL A 233 -18.81 -0.82 -2.55
CA VAL A 233 -19.75 -1.63 -3.35
C VAL A 233 -20.79 -2.36 -2.49
#